data_AF-A0A7C6YXN5-F1
#
_entry.id   AF-A0A7C6YXN5-F1
#
_cell.length_a   1.000
_cell.length_b   1.000
_cell.length_c   1.000
_cell.angle_alpha   90.00
_cell.angle_beta   90.00
_cell.angle_gamma   90.00
#
_symmetry.space_group_name_H-M   'P 1'
#
loop_
_entity.id
_entity.type
_entity.pdbx_description
1 polymer ?
#
loop_
_entity_poly.entity_id
_entity_poly.type
_entity_poly.pdbx_seq_one_letter_code
_entity_poly.pdbx_strand_id
1 'polypeptide(L)' 'MVYTPHTDSDIEKMLDLIGLENIDDLFSNIPKEVLLNDWQFPKGLSEAATLKEMKQIAAKNKEVIPFIGFGA' A
#
# COMPACT_ATOMS: atom_id res chain seq x y z
N MET A 1 5.64 11.27 1.22
CA MET A 1 4.53 11.75 0.35
C MET A 1 3.29 10.95 0.69
N VAL A 2 2.11 11.58 0.78
CA VAL A 2 0.84 10.84 0.98
C VAL A 2 0.41 10.31 -0.38
N TYR A 3 0.21 8.99 -0.50
CA TYR A 3 -0.16 8.35 -1.77
C TYR A 3 -1.64 8.55 -2.10
N THR A 4 -2.49 8.64 -1.07
CA THR A 4 -3.92 8.88 -1.22
C THR A 4 -4.17 10.36 -1.52
N PRO A 5 -5.01 10.69 -2.52
CA PRO A 5 -5.22 12.07 -2.95
C PRO A 5 -6.18 12.85 -2.05
N HIS A 6 -7.02 12.16 -1.27
CA HIS A 6 -8.08 12.76 -0.46
C HIS A 6 -7.58 13.01 0.97
N THR A 7 -7.94 14.17 1.51
CA THR A 7 -7.82 14.47 2.94
C THR A 7 -9.02 13.92 3.70
N ASP A 8 -8.93 13.85 5.04
CA ASP A 8 -10.04 13.44 5.90
C ASP A 8 -11.30 14.29 5.66
N SER A 9 -11.13 15.61 5.47
CA SER A 9 -12.24 16.50 5.15
C SER A 9 -12.87 16.25 3.77
N ASP A 10 -12.08 15.78 2.80
CA ASP A 10 -12.63 15.40 1.49
C ASP A 10 -13.44 14.12 1.61
N ILE A 11 -12.95 13.15 2.40
CA ILE A 11 -13.66 11.90 2.69
C ILE A 11 -15.00 12.18 3.36
N GLU A 12 -15.03 13.03 4.40
CA GLU A 12 -16.26 13.43 5.10
C GLU A 12 -17.29 14.01 4.13
N LYS A 13 -16.90 14.98 3.30
CA LYS A 13 -17.80 15.58 2.30
C LYS A 13 -18.35 14.56 1.29
N MET A 14 -17.52 13.61 0.88
CA MET A 14 -17.94 12.56 -0.05
C MET A 14 -18.95 11.62 0.59
N LEU A 15 -18.75 11.23 1.85
CA LEU A 15 -19.67 10.39 2.62
C LEU A 15 -21.00 11.11 2.89
N ASP A 16 -20.96 12.38 3.29
CA ASP A 16 -22.15 13.22 3.50
C ASP A 16 -23.00 13.32 2.23
N LEU A 17 -22.34 13.52 1.08
CA LEU A 17 -23.02 13.66 -0.21
C LEU A 17 -23.82 12.40 -0.60
N ILE A 18 -23.31 11.22 -0.24
CA ILE A 18 -23.96 9.93 -0.52
C ILE A 18 -24.78 9.40 0.66
N GLY A 19 -24.84 10.15 1.76
CA GLY A 19 -25.64 9.84 2.96
C GLY A 19 -25.11 8.66 3.77
N LEU A 20 -23.80 8.45 3.81
CA LEU A 20 -23.14 7.41 4.62
C LEU A 20 -22.38 8.02 5.79
N GLU A 21 -22.26 7.29 6.89
CA GLU A 21 -21.53 7.76 8.08
C GLU A 21 -20.09 7.22 8.13
N ASN A 22 -19.86 6.01 7.60
CA ASN A 22 -18.56 5.36 7.64
C ASN A 22 -18.11 4.89 6.25
N ILE A 23 -16.78 4.86 6.03
CA ILE A 23 -16.19 4.28 4.81
C ILE A 23 -16.62 2.81 4.64
N ASP A 24 -16.73 2.06 5.75
CA ASP A 24 -17.10 0.64 5.71
C ASP A 24 -18.49 0.39 5.09
N ASP A 25 -19.40 1.38 5.15
CA ASP A 25 -20.74 1.29 4.59
C ASP A 25 -20.71 1.18 3.05
N LEU A 26 -19.65 1.70 2.40
CA LEU A 26 -19.41 1.56 0.96
C LEU A 26 -19.26 0.09 0.52
N PHE A 27 -18.89 -0.79 1.45
CA PHE A 27 -18.60 -2.19 1.20
C PHE A 27 -19.71 -3.12 1.71
N SER A 28 -20.86 -2.57 2.15
CA SER A 28 -21.97 -3.33 2.75
C SER A 28 -22.56 -4.44 1.87
N ASN A 29 -22.40 -4.34 0.55
CA ASN A 29 -22.82 -5.37 -0.41
C ASN A 29 -21.87 -6.59 -0.48
N ILE A 30 -20.68 -6.52 0.14
CA ILE A 30 -19.72 -7.62 0.16
C ILE A 30 -20.07 -8.57 1.31
N PRO A 31 -20.29 -9.87 1.06
CA PRO A 31 -20.59 -10.83 2.12
C PRO A 31 -19.50 -10.88 3.18
N LYS A 32 -19.88 -10.92 4.46
CA LYS A 32 -18.91 -10.88 5.57
C LYS A 32 -17.97 -12.08 5.60
N GLU A 33 -18.39 -13.20 5.02
CA GLU A 33 -17.62 -14.44 5.01
C GLU A 33 -16.39 -14.36 4.09
N VAL A 34 -16.41 -13.45 3.11
CA VAL A 34 -15.30 -13.22 2.17
C VAL A 34 -14.47 -11.99 2.54
N LEU A 35 -14.90 -11.19 3.52
CA LEU A 35 -14.11 -10.09 4.03
C LEU A 35 -12.93 -10.62 4.83
N LEU A 36 -11.75 -10.07 4.54
CA LEU A 36 -10.54 -10.43 5.25
C LEU A 36 -10.55 -9.73 6.63
N ASN A 37 -10.59 -10.52 7.71
CA ASN A 37 -10.70 -10.00 9.07
C ASN A 37 -9.35 -9.66 9.73
N ASP A 38 -8.30 -10.37 9.37
CA ASP A 38 -6.96 -10.16 9.92
C ASP A 38 -5.92 -10.48 8.84
N TRP A 39 -5.04 -9.52 8.56
CA TRP A 39 -3.88 -9.71 7.71
C TRP A 39 -2.62 -9.48 8.54
N GLN A 40 -1.84 -10.54 8.75
CA GLN A 40 -0.52 -10.45 9.36
C GLN A 40 0.52 -9.89 8.38
N PHE A 41 0.45 -8.59 8.09
CA PHE A 41 1.52 -7.85 7.42
C PHE A 41 2.37 -7.06 8.43
N PRO A 42 3.68 -6.88 8.18
CA PRO A 42 4.49 -5.93 8.94
C PRO A 42 3.88 -4.53 8.87
N LYS A 43 4.10 -3.73 9.91
CA LYS A 43 3.68 -2.32 9.90
C LYS A 43 4.31 -1.59 8.71
N GLY A 44 3.52 -0.73 8.08
CA GLY A 44 3.98 0.14 7.01
C GLY A 44 5.19 0.98 7.44
N LEU A 45 6.14 1.14 6.53
CA LEU A 45 7.32 1.97 6.72
C LEU A 45 7.08 3.37 6.15
N SER A 46 7.74 4.37 6.73
CA SER A 46 7.82 5.69 6.10
C SER A 46 8.60 5.62 4.80
N GLU A 47 8.39 6.55 3.88
CA GLU A 47 9.10 6.62 2.60
C GLU A 47 10.63 6.52 2.77
N ALA A 48 11.19 7.28 3.72
CA ALA A 48 12.62 7.26 4.02
C ALA A 48 13.08 5.89 4.56
N ALA A 49 12.29 5.25 5.44
CA ALA A 49 12.60 3.93 5.97
C ALA A 49 12.51 2.85 4.88
N THR A 50 11.51 2.91 4.01
CA THR A 50 11.37 2.03 2.84
C THR A 50 12.57 2.14 1.92
N LEU A 51 13.00 3.35 1.56
CA LEU A 51 14.17 3.55 0.71
C LEU A 51 15.45 3.00 1.35
N LYS A 52 15.61 3.18 2.67
CA LYS A 52 16.74 2.61 3.41
C LYS A 52 16.71 1.08 3.38
N GLU A 53 15.57 0.47 3.66
CA GLU A 53 15.39 -0.98 3.66
C GLU A 53 15.69 -1.57 2.28
N MET A 54 15.14 -0.98 1.21
CA MET A 54 15.38 -1.42 -0.16
C MET A 54 16.86 -1.35 -0.54
N LYS A 55 17.57 -0.29 -0.14
CA LYS A 55 19.03 -0.19 -0.34
C LYS A 55 19.80 -1.25 0.42
N GLN A 56 19.39 -1.57 1.64
CA GLN A 56 20.03 -2.64 2.43
C GLN A 56 19.83 -4.02 1.80
N ILE A 57 18.64 -4.28 1.26
CA ILE A 57 18.37 -5.53 0.52
C ILE A 57 19.21 -5.56 -0.76
N ALA A 58 19.23 -4.49 -1.55
CA ALA A 58 20.00 -4.41 -2.78
C ALA A 58 21.51 -4.59 -2.56
N ALA A 59 22.06 -4.08 -1.45
CA ALA A 59 23.47 -4.24 -1.11
C ALA A 59 23.91 -5.69 -0.84
N LYS A 60 22.96 -6.62 -0.69
CA LYS A 60 23.26 -8.07 -0.60
C LYS A 60 23.55 -8.68 -1.97
N ASN A 61 23.18 -8.01 -3.06
CA ASN A 61 23.48 -8.47 -4.41
C ASN A 61 24.97 -8.28 -4.71
N LYS A 62 25.53 -9.19 -5.50
CA LYS A 62 26.89 -9.04 -6.01
C LYS A 62 26.85 -8.25 -7.31
N GLU A 63 27.45 -7.06 -7.32
CA GLU A 63 27.76 -6.40 -8.58
C GLU A 63 28.86 -7.17 -9.31
N VAL A 64 28.58 -7.52 -10.56
CA VAL A 64 29.51 -8.23 -11.45
C VAL A 64 29.52 -7.53 -12.80
N ILE A 65 30.56 -7.74 -13.58
CA ILE A 65 30.57 -7.39 -14.99
C ILE A 65 30.02 -8.60 -15.76
N PRO A 66 28.79 -8.54 -16.30
CA PRO A 66 28.17 -9.70 -16.91
C PRO A 66 28.74 -9.93 -18.31
N PHE A 67 29.38 -11.09 -18.51
CA PHE A 67 29.85 -11.57 -19.83
C PHE A 67 29.14 -12.86 -20.25
N ILE A 68 27.90 -13.06 -19.78
CA ILE A 68 27.16 -14.31 -19.96
C ILE A 68 26.55 -14.46 -21.37
N GLY A 69 26.43 -13.38 -22.13
CA GLY A 69 25.94 -13.40 -23.52
C GLY A 69 24.41 -13.55 -23.63
N PHE A 70 23.94 -14.18 -24.72
CA PHE A 70 22.54 -14.61 -24.92
C PHE A 70 21.38 -13.60 -24.74
N GLY A 71 21.67 -12.30 -24.72
CA GLY A 71 20.66 -11.22 -24.77
C GLY A 71 20.30 -10.59 -23.44
N ALA A 72 20.84 -11.08 -22.32
CA ALA A 72 20.86 -10.42 -21.01
C ALA A 72 21.90 -11.10 -20.09
#